data_AF-A0A817JY97-F1
#
_entry.id   AF-A0A817JY97-F1
#
_cell.length_a   1.000
_cell.length_b   1.000
_cell.length_c   1.000
_cell.angle_alpha   90.00
_cell.angle_beta   90.00
_cell.angle_gamma   90.00
#
_symmetry.space_group_name_H-M   'P 1'
#
loop_
_entity.id
_entity.type
_entity.pdbx_description
1 polymer ?
#
loop_
_entity_poly.entity_id
_entity_poly.type
_entity_poly.pdbx_seq_one_letter_code
_entity_poly.pdbx_strand_id
1 'polypeptide(L)'
;MASEDIMIMDETSSSSSSTSTSNESSSTSSNSVKPSITETKSNKRKVMLVIDGFNYQFKNFNKDKSIKFWRCAKRNCRVLLHTTIQNEFLRYSGKITRHSHLPNPAEAEVRNLREAMRKRAEEEILPAQQIAEQEVRQALLTGEALAVLPNIINLGHNLVQNRRKMTPPLPQSSSFFIPESYTKDYHNNTRLLLHDSDDSKFQIDSSGNLRSEGRVLIWSSDIQLNLLFDSQRLHMDGTFSSSPPNFDQVFIIQAIVHGTCVPVVYALLPDRKAKTYIHLFTILFDEAKRLNKKLNPLLIMTDFEPGLAKAISLEFSEKTIQKGCFFHFCQSVYRNVQSHGLSSTYLDNIMIRSVIRQMMALALVPEQYIPSLFDNLGKDLNDSERDDLLPIFEYFKNYWMRQISMWNVADIPDKTNNFSEGYNNRFKRRLEKTHPNIWHFIDSIRKEVNTIHDIITQINVGMGPRTKRLKSRITEQRTKELYDRFNNNQITVQELLHGLSFFVAND
;
A
#
# COMPACT_ATOMS: atom_id res chain seq x y z
N MET A 1 -19.57 -56.74 -0.09
CA MET A 1 -19.28 -57.11 1.30
C MET A 1 -18.95 -55.83 2.04
N ALA A 2 -19.79 -55.16 2.81
CA ALA A 2 -21.18 -55.31 3.26
C ALA A 2 -21.72 -53.84 3.34
N SER A 3 -22.87 -53.47 2.76
CA SER A 3 -24.26 -53.65 3.25
C SER A 3 -24.49 -52.87 4.56
N GLU A 4 -25.17 -51.72 4.52
CA GLU A 4 -26.63 -51.51 4.76
C GLU A 4 -26.76 -50.74 6.11
N ASP A 5 -27.58 -49.72 6.34
CA ASP A 5 -29.00 -49.56 6.01
C ASP A 5 -29.44 -48.10 5.85
N ILE A 6 -30.30 -47.89 4.85
CA ILE A 6 -31.22 -46.78 4.67
C ILE A 6 -32.61 -47.36 4.97
N MET A 7 -33.40 -46.72 5.84
CA MET A 7 -34.84 -46.99 5.91
C MET A 7 -35.66 -45.72 5.71
N ILE A 8 -36.70 -45.93 4.91
CA ILE A 8 -37.58 -45.00 4.22
C ILE A 8 -38.85 -44.75 5.07
N MET A 9 -39.39 -43.55 4.86
CA MET A 9 -40.76 -43.03 5.02
C MET A 9 -41.88 -43.97 5.51
N ASP A 10 -42.81 -43.38 6.28
CA ASP A 10 -44.22 -43.56 5.97
C ASP A 10 -45.07 -42.33 6.38
N GLU A 11 -45.82 -41.80 5.41
CA GLU A 11 -46.97 -40.91 5.60
C GLU A 11 -48.22 -41.76 5.40
N THR A 12 -49.15 -41.77 6.36
CA THR A 12 -50.56 -42.05 6.06
C THR A 12 -51.49 -41.19 6.93
N SER A 13 -52.64 -40.94 6.34
CA SER A 13 -53.62 -39.89 6.58
C SER A 13 -54.85 -40.37 7.37
N SER A 14 -55.82 -39.45 7.54
CA SER A 14 -57.23 -39.62 7.97
C SER A 14 -57.50 -39.56 9.48
N SER A 15 -58.65 -39.16 10.00
CA SER A 15 -59.63 -38.07 9.77
C SER A 15 -60.76 -38.30 10.79
N SER A 16 -61.45 -37.22 11.22
CA SER A 16 -62.74 -37.21 11.97
C SER A 16 -62.67 -37.67 13.44
N SER A 17 -63.48 -37.25 14.41
CA SER A 17 -64.38 -36.12 14.66
C SER A 17 -64.96 -36.40 16.06
N SER A 18 -65.02 -35.44 16.97
CA SER A 18 -66.12 -35.37 17.95
C SER A 18 -66.05 -34.13 18.82
N THR A 19 -67.18 -33.45 18.81
CA THR A 19 -67.58 -32.27 19.56
C THR A 19 -67.79 -32.63 21.02
N SER A 20 -67.25 -31.86 21.96
CA SER A 20 -67.90 -31.67 23.25
C SER A 20 -67.69 -30.23 23.74
N THR A 21 -68.82 -29.54 23.81
CA THR A 21 -69.01 -28.20 24.35
C THR A 21 -69.07 -28.27 25.88
N SER A 22 -68.24 -27.50 26.56
CA SER A 22 -68.52 -27.05 27.93
C SER A 22 -68.11 -25.59 28.07
N ASN A 23 -69.14 -24.74 28.13
CA ASN A 23 -69.05 -23.34 28.50
C ASN A 23 -68.58 -23.21 29.95
N GLU A 24 -67.45 -22.55 30.19
CA GLU A 24 -67.26 -21.78 31.41
C GLU A 24 -66.75 -20.40 31.06
N SER A 25 -67.55 -19.42 31.49
CA SER A 25 -67.29 -18.00 31.37
C SER A 25 -66.59 -17.55 32.65
N SER A 26 -65.37 -17.05 32.55
CA SER A 26 -64.74 -16.29 33.63
C SER A 26 -63.80 -15.22 33.07
N SER A 27 -64.32 -13.99 33.11
CA SER A 27 -63.63 -12.75 33.46
C SER A 27 -62.20 -12.52 32.96
N THR A 28 -62.13 -11.67 31.95
CA THR A 28 -61.13 -10.60 31.74
C THR A 28 -60.15 -10.30 32.89
N SER A 29 -58.86 -10.48 32.61
CA SER A 29 -57.80 -9.60 33.08
C SER A 29 -56.74 -9.47 31.97
N SER A 30 -56.99 -8.58 31.01
CA SER A 30 -56.02 -8.21 29.99
C SER A 30 -54.89 -7.40 30.65
N ASN A 31 -53.81 -8.09 31.06
CA ASN A 31 -52.54 -7.43 31.34
C ASN A 31 -52.06 -6.77 30.04
N SER A 32 -52.26 -5.45 29.94
CA SER A 32 -51.75 -4.65 28.83
C SER A 32 -50.23 -4.57 28.92
N VAL A 33 -49.54 -5.52 28.28
CA VAL A 33 -48.09 -5.43 28.04
C VAL A 33 -47.86 -4.14 27.25
N LYS A 34 -47.17 -3.16 27.85
CA LYS A 34 -46.78 -1.95 27.13
C LYS A 34 -45.85 -2.37 25.99
N PRO A 35 -46.14 -2.01 24.73
CA PRO A 35 -45.32 -2.43 23.60
C PRO A 35 -43.91 -1.82 23.69
N SER A 36 -42.88 -2.65 23.51
CA SER A 36 -41.47 -2.24 23.60
C SER A 36 -41.07 -1.42 22.38
N ILE A 37 -40.57 -0.21 22.59
CA ILE A 37 -40.08 0.67 21.54
C ILE A 37 -38.57 0.47 21.36
N THR A 38 -38.14 0.22 20.12
CA THR A 38 -36.72 0.23 19.75
C THR A 38 -36.42 1.45 18.88
N GLU A 39 -35.32 2.14 19.17
CA GLU A 39 -34.87 3.26 18.34
C GLU A 39 -33.98 2.79 17.19
N THR A 40 -34.19 3.35 16.01
CA THR A 40 -33.33 3.17 14.83
C THR A 40 -33.15 4.51 14.10
N LYS A 41 -32.38 4.53 13.02
CA LYS A 41 -32.19 5.74 12.20
C LYS A 41 -32.59 5.50 10.74
N SER A 42 -33.14 6.55 10.13
CA SER A 42 -33.40 6.59 8.69
C SER A 42 -32.11 6.77 7.88
N ASN A 43 -32.17 6.54 6.56
CA ASN A 43 -31.06 6.83 5.63
C ASN A 43 -30.57 8.29 5.69
N LYS A 44 -31.40 9.22 6.20
CA LYS A 44 -31.06 10.64 6.40
C LYS A 44 -30.65 10.97 7.85
N ARG A 45 -30.26 9.96 8.65
CA ARG A 45 -29.81 10.09 10.05
C ARG A 45 -30.86 10.63 11.05
N LYS A 46 -32.14 10.69 10.65
CA LYS A 46 -33.23 11.06 11.58
C LYS A 46 -33.67 9.84 12.39
N VAL A 47 -33.93 10.05 13.68
CA VAL A 47 -34.46 9.04 14.61
C VAL A 47 -35.79 8.48 14.11
N MET A 48 -35.95 7.18 14.29
CA MET A 48 -37.09 6.36 13.91
C MET A 48 -37.44 5.48 15.10
N LEU A 49 -38.72 5.20 15.29
CA LEU A 49 -39.18 4.24 16.29
C LEU A 49 -39.68 2.97 15.60
N VAL A 50 -39.32 1.82 16.17
CA VAL A 50 -39.85 0.51 15.80
C VAL A 50 -40.71 0.02 16.95
N ILE A 51 -41.99 -0.27 16.67
CA ILE A 51 -42.94 -0.82 17.64
C ILE A 51 -43.84 -1.82 16.91
N ASP A 52 -44.01 -3.01 17.50
CA ASP A 52 -44.79 -4.12 16.93
C ASP A 52 -44.41 -4.47 15.47
N GLY A 53 -43.14 -4.31 15.10
CA GLY A 53 -42.65 -4.54 13.73
C GLY A 53 -42.99 -3.44 12.71
N PHE A 54 -43.57 -2.31 13.17
CA PHE A 54 -43.87 -1.14 12.36
C PHE A 54 -42.87 -0.01 12.59
N ASN A 55 -42.52 0.69 11.51
CA ASN A 55 -41.53 1.78 11.52
C ASN A 55 -42.21 3.15 11.52
N TYR A 56 -41.77 4.06 12.39
CA TYR A 56 -42.35 5.41 12.53
C TYR A 56 -41.29 6.51 12.40
N GLN A 57 -41.63 7.56 11.64
CA GLN A 57 -40.86 8.78 11.44
C GLN A 57 -41.37 9.91 12.32
N PHE A 58 -40.46 10.69 12.91
CA PHE A 58 -40.86 11.89 13.65
C PHE A 58 -41.63 12.86 12.73
N LYS A 59 -42.76 13.36 13.23
CA LYS A 59 -43.62 14.32 12.52
C LYS A 59 -43.50 15.71 13.14
N ASN A 60 -43.88 15.86 14.40
CA ASN A 60 -43.88 17.12 15.14
C ASN A 60 -44.16 16.88 16.63
N PHE A 61 -44.01 17.92 17.45
CA PHE A 61 -44.48 17.93 18.84
C PHE A 61 -45.94 18.39 18.95
N ASN A 62 -46.58 18.11 20.09
CA ASN A 62 -47.78 18.84 20.51
C ASN A 62 -47.46 20.32 20.84
N LYS A 63 -48.50 21.15 21.05
CA LYS A 63 -48.35 22.59 21.30
C LYS A 63 -47.41 22.89 22.47
N ASP A 64 -47.52 22.12 23.55
CA ASP A 64 -46.77 22.34 24.78
C ASP A 64 -45.42 21.59 24.81
N LYS A 65 -45.02 20.96 23.69
CA LYS A 65 -43.78 20.17 23.52
C LYS A 65 -43.59 18.99 24.49
N SER A 66 -44.63 18.59 25.21
CA SER A 66 -44.63 17.43 26.13
C SER A 66 -44.80 16.07 25.44
N ILE A 67 -45.29 16.03 24.19
CA ILE A 67 -45.59 14.80 23.45
C ILE A 67 -44.98 14.86 22.05
N LYS A 68 -44.33 13.78 21.62
CA LYS A 68 -43.86 13.60 20.24
C LYS A 68 -44.88 12.84 19.41
N PHE A 69 -45.17 13.34 18.21
CA PHE A 69 -45.98 12.66 17.21
C PHE A 69 -45.09 12.05 16.14
N TRP A 70 -45.34 10.77 15.88
CA TRP A 70 -44.64 9.97 14.89
C TRP A 70 -45.65 9.45 13.87
N ARG A 71 -45.27 9.39 12.60
CA ARG A 71 -46.11 8.85 11.52
C ARG A 71 -45.53 7.54 11.01
N CYS A 72 -46.37 6.59 10.62
CA CYS A 72 -45.88 5.39 9.94
C CYS A 72 -45.01 5.77 8.72
N ALA A 73 -43.90 5.04 8.53
CA ALA A 73 -42.94 5.30 7.47
C ALA A 73 -43.43 4.89 6.07
N LYS A 74 -44.43 3.99 6.00
CA LYS A 74 -45.00 3.53 4.72
C LYS A 74 -45.86 4.65 4.13
N ARG A 75 -45.58 5.06 2.88
CA ARG A 75 -46.22 6.21 2.21
C ARG A 75 -47.75 6.23 2.27
N ASN A 76 -48.38 5.06 2.17
CA ASN A 76 -49.84 4.92 2.14
C ASN A 76 -50.46 4.64 3.53
N CYS A 77 -49.66 4.56 4.58
CA CYS A 77 -50.13 4.36 5.94
C CYS A 77 -50.20 5.71 6.67
N ARG A 78 -51.33 5.97 7.34
CA ARG A 78 -51.62 7.24 8.03
C ARG A 78 -51.69 7.12 9.55
N VAL A 79 -51.31 5.96 10.10
CA VAL A 79 -51.28 5.71 11.54
C VAL A 79 -50.27 6.65 12.20
N LEU A 80 -50.68 7.29 13.30
CA LEU A 80 -49.81 8.12 14.14
C LEU A 80 -49.57 7.43 15.48
N LEU A 81 -48.34 7.57 15.98
CA LEU A 81 -47.89 7.11 17.29
C LEU A 81 -47.54 8.33 18.13
N HIS A 82 -48.00 8.35 19.38
CA HIS A 82 -47.65 9.36 20.37
C HIS A 82 -46.70 8.78 21.41
N THR A 83 -45.63 9.50 21.72
CA THR A 83 -44.70 9.12 22.78
C THR A 83 -44.40 10.29 23.72
N THR A 84 -43.88 9.99 24.91
CA THR A 84 -43.27 10.99 25.78
C THR A 84 -42.02 11.61 25.13
N ILE A 85 -41.43 12.62 25.78
CA ILE A 85 -40.15 13.21 25.36
C ILE A 85 -39.03 12.16 25.39
N GLN A 86 -39.12 11.20 26.32
CA GLN A 86 -38.21 10.07 26.49
C GLN A 86 -38.56 8.87 25.58
N ASN A 87 -39.42 9.08 24.58
CA ASN A 87 -39.83 8.07 23.60
C ASN A 87 -40.59 6.86 24.19
N GLU A 88 -41.23 7.01 25.35
CA GLU A 88 -42.09 5.98 25.93
C GLU A 88 -43.47 5.97 25.24
N PHE A 89 -44.04 4.79 25.03
CA PHE A 89 -45.33 4.62 24.37
C PHE A 89 -46.47 5.30 25.15
N LEU A 90 -47.26 6.12 24.47
CA LEU A 90 -48.50 6.67 25.03
C LEU A 90 -49.74 6.07 24.38
N ARG A 91 -49.91 6.25 23.06
CA ARG A 91 -51.06 5.74 22.31
C ARG A 91 -50.87 5.86 20.80
N TYR A 92 -51.71 5.13 20.06
CA TYR A 92 -51.95 5.39 18.64
C TYR A 92 -53.04 6.46 18.45
N SER A 93 -52.95 7.26 17.38
CA SER A 93 -53.92 8.32 17.07
C SER A 93 -54.12 8.50 15.56
N GLY A 94 -55.17 9.25 15.18
CA GLY A 94 -55.52 9.56 13.80
C GLY A 94 -56.86 8.96 13.36
N LYS A 95 -57.29 9.25 12.11
CA LYS A 95 -58.52 8.69 11.52
C LYS A 95 -58.46 7.16 11.33
N ILE A 96 -57.25 6.60 11.32
CA ILE A 96 -56.98 5.17 11.16
C ILE A 96 -55.96 4.80 12.25
N THR A 97 -56.31 3.84 13.09
CA THR A 97 -55.47 3.35 14.20
C THR A 97 -54.86 1.98 13.93
N ARG A 98 -55.26 1.30 12.84
CA ARG A 98 -54.70 0.02 12.39
C ARG A 98 -53.92 0.18 11.10
N HIS A 99 -52.79 -0.50 10.96
CA HIS A 99 -51.98 -0.44 9.74
C HIS A 99 -52.68 -1.15 8.59
N SER A 100 -52.54 -0.60 7.38
CA SER A 100 -53.04 -1.18 6.13
C SER A 100 -52.00 -2.09 5.44
N HIS A 101 -50.95 -2.47 6.17
CA HIS A 101 -49.87 -3.32 5.69
C HIS A 101 -49.37 -4.20 6.82
N LEU A 102 -48.70 -5.29 6.46
CA LEU A 102 -48.05 -6.17 7.41
C LEU A 102 -46.84 -5.48 8.08
N PRO A 103 -46.49 -5.89 9.31
CA PRO A 103 -45.24 -5.50 9.93
C PRO A 103 -44.05 -6.04 9.13
N ASN A 104 -42.91 -5.37 9.21
CA ASN A 104 -41.68 -5.78 8.52
C ASN A 104 -40.48 -5.68 9.48
N PRO A 105 -40.36 -6.64 10.42
CA PRO A 105 -39.25 -6.68 11.38
C PRO A 105 -37.90 -6.88 10.69
N ALA A 106 -37.85 -7.68 9.62
CA ALA A 106 -36.64 -7.91 8.81
C ALA A 106 -36.01 -6.60 8.30
N GLU A 107 -36.82 -5.62 7.88
CA GLU A 107 -36.29 -4.32 7.44
C GLU A 107 -35.69 -3.50 8.59
N ALA A 108 -36.19 -3.67 9.81
CA ALA A 108 -35.61 -3.02 10.99
C ALA A 108 -34.24 -3.63 11.34
N GLU A 109 -34.12 -4.96 11.30
CA GLU A 109 -32.84 -5.67 11.50
C GLU A 109 -31.77 -5.20 10.50
N VAL A 110 -32.11 -5.18 9.21
CA VAL A 110 -31.19 -4.71 8.15
C VAL A 110 -30.78 -3.26 8.35
N ARG A 111 -31.66 -2.39 8.86
CA ARG A 111 -31.31 -0.99 9.15
C ARG A 111 -30.38 -0.87 10.35
N ASN A 112 -30.62 -1.63 11.41
CA ASN A 112 -29.75 -1.65 12.59
C ASN A 112 -28.35 -2.14 12.22
N LEU A 113 -28.26 -3.20 11.42
CA LEU A 113 -26.99 -3.69 10.86
C LEU A 113 -26.25 -2.60 10.08
N ARG A 114 -26.94 -1.89 9.16
CA ARG A 114 -26.31 -0.81 8.37
C ARG A 114 -25.85 0.35 9.24
N GLU A 115 -26.56 0.65 10.33
CA GLU A 115 -26.14 1.70 11.26
C GLU A 115 -24.91 1.26 12.06
N ALA A 116 -24.86 0.00 12.51
CA ALA A 116 -23.69 -0.55 13.19
C ALA A 116 -22.45 -0.55 12.27
N MET A 117 -22.59 -1.05 11.03
CA MET A 117 -21.56 -0.96 9.99
C MET A 117 -21.11 0.48 9.74
N ARG A 118 -22.04 1.44 9.70
CA ARG A 118 -21.72 2.85 9.48
C ARG A 118 -20.93 3.40 10.66
N LYS A 119 -21.38 3.16 11.89
CA LYS A 119 -20.69 3.62 13.10
C LYS A 119 -19.26 3.08 13.15
N ARG A 120 -19.07 1.78 12.91
CA ARG A 120 -17.75 1.18 12.80
C ARG A 120 -16.94 1.73 11.64
N ALA A 121 -17.54 2.00 10.49
CA ALA A 121 -16.83 2.61 9.38
C ALA A 121 -16.40 4.06 9.64
N GLU A 122 -17.06 4.76 10.59
CA GLU A 122 -16.72 6.11 11.05
C GLU A 122 -15.65 6.09 12.16
N GLU A 123 -15.67 5.10 13.05
CA GLU A 123 -14.79 4.99 14.23
C GLU A 123 -13.53 4.13 13.99
N GLU A 124 -13.66 3.10 13.15
CA GLU A 124 -12.62 2.12 12.89
C GLU A 124 -11.99 2.32 11.52
N ILE A 125 -10.73 1.94 11.43
CA ILE A 125 -9.95 2.11 10.22
C ILE A 125 -9.95 0.85 9.34
N LEU A 126 -10.48 -0.28 9.79
CA LEU A 126 -10.54 -1.54 9.01
C LEU A 126 -11.08 -1.38 7.58
N PRO A 127 -10.65 -2.17 6.59
CA PRO A 127 -11.24 -2.18 5.25
C PRO A 127 -12.78 -2.27 5.29
N ALA A 128 -13.45 -1.43 4.50
CA ALA A 128 -14.92 -1.32 4.52
C ALA A 128 -15.64 -2.65 4.23
N GLN A 129 -15.04 -3.48 3.37
CA GLN A 129 -15.54 -4.82 3.08
C GLN A 129 -15.42 -5.76 4.29
N GLN A 130 -14.31 -5.67 5.03
CA GLN A 130 -14.08 -6.46 6.24
C GLN A 130 -15.06 -6.05 7.35
N ILE A 131 -15.35 -4.76 7.50
CA ILE A 131 -16.41 -4.28 8.42
C ILE A 131 -17.76 -4.88 8.03
N ALA A 132 -18.12 -4.84 6.74
CA ALA A 132 -19.38 -5.39 6.27
C ALA A 132 -19.49 -6.89 6.57
N GLU A 133 -18.44 -7.67 6.29
CA GLU A 133 -18.41 -9.12 6.53
C GLU A 133 -18.49 -9.47 8.02
N GLN A 134 -17.75 -8.75 8.88
CA GLN A 134 -17.77 -8.97 10.32
C GLN A 134 -19.13 -8.64 10.93
N GLU A 135 -19.72 -7.50 10.56
CA GLU A 135 -21.02 -7.07 11.08
C GLU A 135 -22.15 -8.00 10.65
N VAL A 136 -22.18 -8.45 9.39
CA VAL A 136 -23.18 -9.44 8.93
C VAL A 136 -23.07 -10.72 9.74
N ARG A 137 -21.84 -11.19 10.01
CA ARG A 137 -21.59 -12.40 10.80
C ARG A 137 -22.02 -12.25 12.26
N GLN A 138 -21.78 -11.08 12.86
CA GLN A 138 -22.10 -10.82 14.27
C GLN A 138 -23.59 -10.56 14.51
N ALA A 139 -24.30 -10.00 13.53
CA ALA A 139 -25.69 -9.58 13.71
C ALA A 139 -26.71 -10.73 13.79
N LEU A 140 -26.32 -11.98 13.51
CA LEU A 140 -27.17 -13.18 13.60
C LEU A 140 -28.58 -12.97 13.00
N LEU A 141 -28.62 -12.40 11.80
CA LEU A 141 -29.87 -12.02 11.13
C LEU A 141 -30.81 -13.21 10.91
N THR A 142 -32.11 -12.95 10.98
CA THR A 142 -33.14 -13.93 10.62
C THR A 142 -33.07 -14.28 9.12
N GLY A 143 -33.60 -15.44 8.73
CA GLY A 143 -33.66 -15.85 7.31
C GLY A 143 -34.41 -14.84 6.43
N GLU A 144 -35.47 -14.21 6.96
CA GLU A 144 -36.21 -13.14 6.30
C GLU A 144 -35.36 -11.86 6.13
N ALA A 145 -34.59 -11.47 7.14
CA ALA A 145 -33.68 -10.33 7.05
C ALA A 145 -32.54 -10.56 6.05
N LEU A 146 -31.99 -11.78 5.99
CA LEU A 146 -30.98 -12.17 5.00
C LEU A 146 -31.53 -12.10 3.57
N ALA A 147 -32.79 -12.49 3.34
CA ALA A 147 -33.42 -12.43 2.02
C ALA A 147 -33.59 -10.99 1.49
N VAL A 148 -33.71 -10.00 2.39
CA VAL A 148 -33.87 -8.57 2.04
C VAL A 148 -32.53 -7.81 2.10
N LEU A 149 -31.48 -8.42 2.65
CA LEU A 149 -30.16 -7.84 2.74
C LEU A 149 -29.54 -7.69 1.34
N PRO A 150 -29.01 -6.50 0.97
CA PRO A 150 -28.23 -6.37 -0.26
C PRO A 150 -26.98 -7.26 -0.20
N ASN A 151 -26.45 -7.61 -1.37
CA ASN A 151 -25.17 -8.30 -1.48
C ASN A 151 -24.10 -7.61 -0.62
N ILE A 152 -23.34 -8.41 0.15
CA ILE A 152 -22.31 -7.94 1.09
C ILE A 152 -21.27 -7.05 0.38
N ILE A 153 -20.90 -7.36 -0.86
CA ILE A 153 -19.99 -6.54 -1.67
C ILE A 153 -20.56 -5.12 -1.86
N ASN A 154 -21.87 -5.00 -2.11
CA ASN A 154 -22.53 -3.71 -2.24
C ASN A 154 -22.61 -2.95 -0.90
N LEU A 155 -22.69 -3.67 0.23
CA LEU A 155 -22.61 -3.05 1.56
C LEU A 155 -21.23 -2.43 1.78
N GLY A 156 -20.15 -3.16 1.44
CA GLY A 156 -18.79 -2.64 1.47
C GLY A 156 -18.61 -1.39 0.60
N HIS A 157 -19.08 -1.40 -0.65
CA HIS A 157 -19.02 -0.23 -1.53
C HIS A 157 -19.74 1.00 -0.96
N ASN A 158 -20.91 0.82 -0.35
CA ASN A 158 -21.65 1.93 0.28
C ASN A 158 -20.90 2.52 1.48
N LEU A 159 -20.21 1.67 2.26
CA LEU A 159 -19.35 2.12 3.36
C LEU A 159 -18.14 2.90 2.84
N VAL A 160 -17.50 2.44 1.74
CA VAL A 160 -16.43 3.21 1.06
C VAL A 160 -16.94 4.58 0.62
N GLN A 161 -18.13 4.66 0.01
CA GLN A 161 -18.72 5.94 -0.40
C GLN A 161 -19.01 6.87 0.80
N ASN A 162 -19.44 6.31 1.94
CA ASN A 162 -19.65 7.11 3.15
C ASN A 162 -18.32 7.61 3.74
N ARG A 163 -17.27 6.77 3.75
CA ARG A 163 -15.91 7.21 4.11
C ARG A 163 -15.37 8.28 3.18
N ARG A 164 -15.68 8.23 1.88
CA ARG A 164 -15.33 9.29 0.92
C ARG A 164 -15.94 10.65 1.29
N LYS A 165 -17.14 10.68 1.88
CA LYS A 165 -17.76 11.92 2.39
C LYS A 165 -17.03 12.48 3.62
N MET A 166 -16.26 11.65 4.31
CA MET A 166 -15.42 12.04 5.46
C MET A 166 -13.94 12.12 5.10
N THR A 167 -13.56 11.84 3.84
CA THR A 167 -12.19 11.98 3.38
C THR A 167 -11.86 13.46 3.36
N PRO A 168 -10.71 13.89 3.91
CA PRO A 168 -10.36 15.29 3.91
C PRO A 168 -10.33 15.85 2.47
N PRO A 169 -10.53 17.16 2.30
CA PRO A 169 -10.42 17.78 0.99
C PRO A 169 -9.07 17.45 0.35
N LEU A 170 -9.05 17.35 -0.98
CA LEU A 170 -7.80 17.17 -1.71
C LEU A 170 -6.93 18.41 -1.49
N PRO A 171 -5.69 18.24 -1.00
CA PRO A 171 -4.83 19.38 -0.75
C PRO A 171 -4.41 20.03 -2.07
N GLN A 172 -4.35 21.36 -2.08
CA GLN A 172 -3.91 22.15 -3.23
C GLN A 172 -2.41 22.43 -3.23
N SER A 173 -1.73 22.17 -2.11
CA SER A 173 -0.29 22.32 -1.94
C SER A 173 0.25 21.19 -1.07
N SER A 174 1.57 21.18 -0.84
CA SER A 174 2.21 20.25 0.08
C SER A 174 1.89 20.53 1.56
N SER A 175 1.39 21.73 1.91
CA SER A 175 0.96 22.06 3.27
C SER A 175 -0.50 21.70 3.47
N PHE A 176 -0.75 20.71 4.30
CA PHE A 176 -2.09 20.19 4.60
C PHE A 176 -2.10 19.35 5.86
N PHE A 177 -3.21 19.36 6.59
CA PHE A 177 -3.35 18.56 7.79
C PHE A 177 -3.59 17.07 7.46
N ILE A 178 -2.79 16.17 8.04
CA ILE A 178 -3.02 14.72 7.99
C ILE A 178 -3.81 14.31 9.25
N PRO A 179 -5.05 13.81 9.11
CA PRO A 179 -5.81 13.36 10.27
C PRO A 179 -5.15 12.18 10.98
N GLU A 180 -5.34 12.05 12.29
CA GLU A 180 -4.76 10.97 13.10
C GLU A 180 -5.13 9.57 12.57
N SER A 181 -6.31 9.40 11.98
CA SER A 181 -6.73 8.13 11.37
C SER A 181 -5.85 7.69 10.18
N TYR A 182 -5.06 8.60 9.60
CA TYR A 182 -4.13 8.34 8.49
C TYR A 182 -2.68 8.19 8.97
N THR A 183 -2.39 8.38 10.25
CA THR A 183 -1.04 8.26 10.81
C THR A 183 -0.74 6.85 11.36
N LYS A 184 -1.75 5.97 11.38
CA LYS A 184 -1.70 4.63 11.98
C LYS A 184 -1.99 3.51 10.97
N ASP A 185 -1.53 2.29 11.26
CA ASP A 185 -1.81 1.10 10.44
C ASP A 185 -3.29 0.66 10.47
N TYR A 186 -3.66 -0.40 9.73
CA TYR A 186 -5.04 -0.92 9.70
C TYR A 186 -5.38 -1.97 10.75
N HIS A 187 -4.40 -2.75 11.24
CA HIS A 187 -4.65 -3.94 12.05
C HIS A 187 -4.51 -3.66 13.55
N ASN A 188 -3.38 -3.07 13.93
CA ASN A 188 -2.98 -2.90 15.31
C ASN A 188 -3.12 -1.44 15.77
N ASN A 189 -3.51 -0.53 14.85
CA ASN A 189 -3.62 0.90 15.10
C ASN A 189 -2.29 1.47 15.63
N THR A 190 -1.15 0.91 15.17
CA THR A 190 0.17 1.37 15.61
C THR A 190 0.67 2.51 14.74
N ARG A 191 1.63 3.27 15.28
CA ARG A 191 2.27 4.40 14.60
C ARG A 191 2.84 3.92 13.25
N LEU A 192 2.46 4.63 12.19
CA LEU A 192 2.97 4.39 10.85
C LEU A 192 3.61 5.64 10.24
N LEU A 193 3.01 6.82 10.45
CA LEU A 193 3.66 8.09 10.11
C LEU A 193 4.75 8.38 11.14
N LEU A 194 6.00 8.31 10.71
CA LEU A 194 7.15 8.58 11.56
C LEU A 194 7.41 10.06 11.70
N HIS A 195 7.34 10.80 10.59
CA HIS A 195 7.70 12.19 10.56
C HIS A 195 6.85 12.95 9.55
N ASP A 196 6.52 14.17 9.95
CA ASP A 196 5.86 15.17 9.13
C ASP A 196 6.57 16.49 9.38
N SER A 197 7.28 16.99 8.36
CA SER A 197 8.04 18.22 8.47
C SER A 197 7.22 19.48 8.21
N ASP A 198 5.88 19.37 8.04
CA ASP A 198 4.97 20.52 7.96
C ASP A 198 4.85 21.16 9.35
N ASP A 199 5.95 21.74 9.79
CA ASP A 199 6.03 22.52 11.01
C ASP A 199 5.57 23.93 10.66
N SER A 200 4.26 24.10 10.53
CA SER A 200 3.58 25.40 10.50
C SER A 200 3.87 26.28 11.75
N LYS A 201 4.81 25.88 12.62
CA LYS A 201 5.39 26.68 13.70
C LYS A 201 6.81 27.19 13.46
N PHE A 202 7.52 26.80 12.40
CA PHE A 202 8.87 27.29 12.14
C PHE A 202 9.15 27.52 10.66
N GLN A 203 9.15 28.79 10.25
CA GLN A 203 10.26 29.47 9.54
C GLN A 203 9.74 30.68 8.76
N ILE A 204 9.62 31.82 9.46
CA ILE A 204 9.75 33.14 8.84
C ILE A 204 11.25 33.42 8.80
N ASP A 205 11.82 33.75 7.64
CA ASP A 205 13.21 34.19 7.59
C ASP A 205 13.39 35.57 8.26
N SER A 206 14.63 36.01 8.43
CA SER A 206 14.96 37.34 9.01
C SER A 206 14.33 38.53 8.24
N SER A 207 13.75 38.27 7.07
CA SER A 207 13.15 39.23 6.14
C SER A 207 11.62 39.13 6.07
N GLY A 208 10.99 38.30 6.90
CA GLY A 208 9.52 38.19 6.95
C GLY A 208 8.90 37.22 5.94
N ASN A 209 9.68 36.47 5.16
CA ASN A 209 9.15 35.57 4.14
C ASN A 209 8.97 34.13 4.66
N LEU A 210 7.91 33.46 4.20
CA LEU A 210 7.70 32.03 4.43
C LEU A 210 8.83 31.23 3.76
N ARG A 211 9.67 30.56 4.54
CA ARG A 211 10.54 29.52 3.99
C ARG A 211 9.71 28.26 3.76
N SER A 212 9.28 28.07 2.52
CA SER A 212 8.84 26.75 2.07
C SER A 212 10.07 25.86 1.84
N GLU A 213 10.78 25.45 2.90
CA GLU A 213 11.56 24.22 2.81
C GLU A 213 10.53 23.10 2.61
N GLY A 214 10.53 22.47 1.44
CA GLY A 214 9.42 21.60 1.06
C GLY A 214 9.16 20.49 2.08
N ARG A 215 7.89 20.08 2.21
CA ARG A 215 7.45 19.10 3.20
C ARG A 215 8.06 17.72 2.94
N VAL A 216 8.54 17.08 4.00
CA VAL A 216 9.01 15.69 4.03
C VAL A 216 8.05 14.88 4.91
N LEU A 217 7.50 13.81 4.33
CA LEU A 217 6.65 12.86 5.05
C LEU A 217 7.28 11.48 5.03
N ILE A 218 7.36 10.80 6.17
CA ILE A 218 8.05 9.50 6.29
C ILE A 218 7.11 8.49 6.95
N TRP A 219 6.96 7.31 6.33
CA TRP A 219 6.19 6.18 6.85
C TRP A 219 7.06 4.94 7.03
N SER A 220 6.93 4.32 8.20
CA SER A 220 7.46 3.00 8.54
C SER A 220 6.81 2.52 9.83
N SER A 221 6.69 1.20 9.99
CA SER A 221 6.29 0.58 11.26
C SER A 221 7.52 0.16 12.09
N ASP A 222 7.37 -0.02 13.40
CA ASP A 222 8.48 -0.48 14.25
C ASP A 222 9.05 -1.84 13.80
N ILE A 223 8.24 -2.72 13.22
CA ILE A 223 8.71 -4.00 12.64
C ILE A 223 9.63 -3.74 11.44
N GLN A 224 9.26 -2.83 10.56
CA GLN A 224 10.07 -2.45 9.40
C GLN A 224 11.34 -1.69 9.82
N LEU A 225 11.26 -0.81 10.82
CA LEU A 225 12.43 -0.11 11.38
C LEU A 225 13.43 -1.09 11.99
N ASN A 226 12.96 -2.09 12.74
CA ASN A 226 13.83 -3.14 13.24
C ASN A 226 14.58 -3.84 12.11
N LEU A 227 13.86 -4.18 11.02
CA LEU A 227 14.45 -4.80 9.84
C LEU A 227 15.46 -3.88 9.14
N LEU A 228 15.16 -2.58 9.04
CA LEU A 228 16.06 -1.57 8.49
C LEU A 228 17.38 -1.53 9.26
N PHE A 229 17.32 -1.50 10.59
CA PHE A 229 18.49 -1.36 11.46
C PHE A 229 19.30 -2.65 11.60
N ASP A 230 18.67 -3.81 11.43
CA ASP A 230 19.35 -5.12 11.47
C ASP A 230 19.95 -5.50 10.11
N SER A 231 19.52 -4.84 9.03
CA SER A 231 19.98 -5.16 7.68
C SER A 231 21.39 -4.62 7.40
N GLN A 232 22.26 -5.50 6.91
CA GLN A 232 23.59 -5.11 6.45
C GLN A 232 23.60 -4.50 5.05
N ARG A 233 22.53 -4.68 4.27
CA ARG A 233 22.46 -4.25 2.87
C ARG A 233 21.16 -3.52 2.61
N LEU A 234 21.27 -2.30 2.11
CA LEU A 234 20.14 -1.45 1.79
C LEU A 234 20.15 -1.08 0.32
N HIS A 235 18.97 -1.10 -0.28
CA HIS A 235 18.73 -0.54 -1.60
C HIS A 235 17.85 0.70 -1.43
N MET A 236 18.22 1.80 -2.07
CA MET A 236 17.46 3.05 -1.99
C MET A 236 17.15 3.53 -3.39
N ASP A 237 15.89 3.87 -3.64
CA ASP A 237 15.43 4.24 -4.98
C ASP A 237 14.26 5.23 -4.95
N GLY A 238 14.24 6.13 -5.93
CA GLY A 238 13.20 7.13 -6.13
C GLY A 238 12.19 6.70 -7.20
N THR A 239 10.89 6.83 -6.93
CA THR A 239 9.83 6.58 -7.92
C THR A 239 8.93 7.80 -8.13
N PHE A 240 9.01 8.36 -9.33
CA PHE A 240 8.37 9.64 -9.71
C PHE A 240 6.88 9.49 -10.04
N SER A 241 6.52 8.52 -10.89
CA SER A 241 5.12 8.35 -11.33
C SER A 241 4.17 7.90 -10.21
N SER A 242 4.74 7.43 -9.10
CA SER A 242 4.00 7.01 -7.90
C SER A 242 3.80 8.17 -6.91
N SER A 243 4.48 9.30 -7.13
CA SER A 243 4.46 10.46 -6.26
C SER A 243 3.16 11.23 -6.35
N PRO A 244 2.48 11.50 -5.22
CA PRO A 244 1.36 12.42 -5.21
C PRO A 244 1.75 13.81 -5.71
N PRO A 245 0.78 14.59 -6.22
CA PRO A 245 1.01 16.00 -6.52
C PRO A 245 1.64 16.73 -5.34
N ASN A 246 2.50 17.70 -5.62
CA ASN A 246 3.25 18.54 -4.66
C ASN A 246 4.50 17.89 -4.04
N PHE A 247 4.89 16.69 -4.48
CA PHE A 247 6.16 16.05 -4.11
C PHE A 247 6.89 15.58 -5.38
N ASP A 248 8.21 15.76 -5.43
CA ASP A 248 9.04 15.38 -6.59
C ASP A 248 9.09 13.85 -6.75
N GLN A 249 9.14 13.13 -5.63
CA GLN A 249 9.28 11.67 -5.64
C GLN A 249 8.74 10.98 -4.39
N VAL A 250 8.45 9.69 -4.55
CA VAL A 250 8.39 8.72 -3.45
C VAL A 250 9.76 8.05 -3.36
N PHE A 251 10.45 8.25 -2.26
CA PHE A 251 11.72 7.59 -1.97
C PHE A 251 11.48 6.35 -1.12
N ILE A 252 12.08 5.22 -1.51
CA ILE A 252 11.85 3.93 -0.88
C ILE A 252 13.19 3.33 -0.45
N ILE A 253 13.30 3.02 0.84
CA ILE A 253 14.44 2.26 1.38
C ILE A 253 14.00 0.81 1.55
N GLN A 254 14.81 -0.12 1.03
CA GLN A 254 14.54 -1.54 1.04
C GLN A 254 15.70 -2.27 1.72
N ALA A 255 15.37 -3.17 2.65
CA ALA A 255 16.32 -4.03 3.33
C ALA A 255 16.43 -5.38 2.61
N ILE A 256 17.65 -5.90 2.45
CA ILE A 256 17.86 -7.25 1.91
C ILE A 256 18.02 -8.24 3.05
N VAL A 257 17.01 -9.08 3.25
CA VAL A 257 16.92 -10.01 4.38
C VAL A 257 16.76 -11.43 3.86
N HIS A 258 17.72 -12.30 4.16
CA HIS A 258 17.78 -13.68 3.65
C HIS A 258 17.58 -13.77 2.12
N GLY A 259 18.13 -12.83 1.36
CA GLY A 259 17.99 -12.76 -0.10
C GLY A 259 16.66 -12.21 -0.61
N THR A 260 15.76 -11.78 0.28
CA THR A 260 14.49 -11.14 -0.05
C THR A 260 14.60 -9.64 0.15
N CYS A 261 14.17 -8.87 -0.86
CA CYS A 261 14.11 -7.41 -0.78
C CYS A 261 12.78 -6.97 -0.17
N VAL A 262 12.83 -6.26 0.96
CA VAL A 262 11.66 -5.85 1.72
C VAL A 262 11.66 -4.33 1.86
N PRO A 263 10.60 -3.61 1.43
CA PRO A 263 10.49 -2.18 1.66
C PRO A 263 10.28 -1.90 3.14
N VAL A 264 11.10 -1.02 3.69
CA VAL A 264 11.09 -0.71 5.12
C VAL A 264 10.78 0.75 5.40
N VAL A 265 11.04 1.66 4.46
CA VAL A 265 10.69 3.08 4.59
C VAL A 265 10.11 3.59 3.30
N TYR A 266 9.05 4.38 3.42
CA TYR A 266 8.50 5.19 2.35
C TYR A 266 8.59 6.66 2.74
N ALA A 267 9.11 7.50 1.87
CA ALA A 267 9.16 8.93 2.11
C ALA A 267 8.63 9.71 0.90
N LEU A 268 7.82 10.74 1.15
CA LEU A 268 7.51 11.74 0.14
C LEU A 268 8.50 12.89 0.30
N LEU A 269 9.27 13.14 -0.75
CA LEU A 269 10.33 14.15 -0.74
C LEU A 269 9.96 15.32 -1.68
N PRO A 270 10.24 16.56 -1.28
CA PRO A 270 9.91 17.74 -2.08
C PRO A 270 10.88 17.97 -3.24
N ASP A 271 12.11 17.46 -3.14
CA ASP A 271 13.17 17.57 -4.13
C ASP A 271 14.22 16.46 -3.97
N ARG A 272 15.25 16.51 -4.82
CA ARG A 272 16.40 15.58 -4.89
C ARG A 272 17.69 16.20 -4.37
N LYS A 273 17.61 17.14 -3.42
CA LYS A 273 18.80 17.80 -2.87
C LYS A 273 19.39 17.00 -1.72
N ALA A 274 20.72 17.05 -1.58
CA ALA A 274 21.43 16.39 -0.48
C ALA A 274 20.86 16.76 0.90
N LYS A 275 20.51 18.04 1.11
CA LYS A 275 19.89 18.51 2.37
C LYS A 275 18.60 17.75 2.72
N THR A 276 17.77 17.43 1.73
CA THR A 276 16.50 16.71 1.93
C THR A 276 16.75 15.26 2.35
N TYR A 277 17.72 14.59 1.75
CA TYR A 277 18.12 13.23 2.16
C TYR A 277 18.80 13.20 3.53
N ILE A 278 19.66 14.18 3.83
CA ILE A 278 20.28 14.33 5.16
C ILE A 278 19.18 14.47 6.23
N HIS A 279 18.15 15.28 5.97
CA HIS A 279 17.00 15.41 6.87
C HIS A 279 16.29 14.07 7.07
N LEU A 280 15.99 13.34 5.98
CA LEU A 280 15.42 11.99 6.05
C LEU A 280 16.28 11.04 6.91
N PHE A 281 17.60 10.99 6.68
CA PHE A 281 18.50 10.11 7.42
C PHE A 281 18.60 10.50 8.90
N THR A 282 18.60 11.79 9.21
CA THR A 282 18.59 12.29 10.59
C THR A 282 17.39 11.74 11.37
N ILE A 283 16.19 11.80 10.78
CA ILE A 283 14.98 11.22 11.38
C ILE A 283 15.15 9.71 11.61
N LEU A 284 15.73 8.98 10.65
CA LEU A 284 15.95 7.54 10.79
C LEU A 284 17.00 7.21 11.87
N PHE A 285 18.04 8.03 12.04
CA PHE A 285 19.00 7.87 13.12
C PHE A 285 18.38 8.11 14.49
N ASP A 286 17.47 9.08 14.62
CA ASP A 286 16.76 9.31 15.87
C ASP A 286 15.78 8.19 16.21
N GLU A 287 15.11 7.62 15.20
CA GLU A 287 14.31 6.40 15.37
C GLU A 287 15.18 5.19 15.75
N ALA A 288 16.41 5.08 15.23
CA ALA A 288 17.35 4.05 15.64
C ALA A 288 17.71 4.19 17.12
N LYS A 289 18.03 5.42 17.58
CA LYS A 289 18.28 5.70 19.00
C LYS A 289 17.07 5.36 19.87
N ARG A 290 15.85 5.72 19.44
CA ARG A 290 14.60 5.40 20.16
C ARG A 290 14.45 3.88 20.36
N LEU A 291 14.81 3.09 19.36
CA LEU A 291 14.74 1.62 19.40
C LEU A 291 16.01 0.97 19.98
N ASN A 292 16.95 1.73 20.55
CA ASN A 292 18.25 1.25 21.05
C ASN A 292 19.07 0.47 20.00
N LYS A 293 18.98 0.90 18.74
CA LYS A 293 19.68 0.33 17.59
C LYS A 293 20.55 1.38 16.91
N LYS A 294 21.29 0.95 15.88
CA LYS A 294 22.08 1.82 15.00
C LYS A 294 21.74 1.50 13.56
N LEU A 295 21.56 2.53 12.74
CA LEU A 295 21.50 2.39 11.30
C LEU A 295 22.93 2.41 10.74
N ASN A 296 23.52 1.23 10.53
CA ASN A 296 24.91 1.12 10.07
C ASN A 296 25.09 -0.05 9.08
N PRO A 297 24.51 0.07 7.86
CA PRO A 297 24.64 -0.95 6.84
C PRO A 297 26.10 -1.06 6.35
N LEU A 298 26.48 -2.26 5.88
CA LEU A 298 27.77 -2.49 5.23
C LEU A 298 27.77 -2.01 3.77
N LEU A 299 26.63 -2.16 3.09
CA LEU A 299 26.47 -1.80 1.68
C LEU A 299 25.17 -1.02 1.48
N ILE A 300 25.28 0.11 0.79
CA ILE A 300 24.13 0.86 0.26
C ILE A 300 24.23 0.88 -1.26
N MET A 301 23.21 0.34 -1.92
CA MET A 301 23.05 0.37 -3.37
C MET A 301 22.03 1.46 -3.75
N THR A 302 22.42 2.39 -4.59
CA THR A 302 21.54 3.47 -5.08
C THR A 302 21.58 3.56 -6.60
N ASP A 303 20.76 4.43 -7.18
CA ASP A 303 21.07 4.97 -8.51
C ASP A 303 22.24 5.98 -8.44
N PHE A 304 22.54 6.65 -9.55
CA PHE A 304 23.62 7.64 -9.65
C PHE A 304 23.13 9.07 -9.36
N GLU A 305 22.13 9.23 -8.50
CA GLU A 305 21.63 10.55 -8.15
C GLU A 305 22.65 11.33 -7.27
N PRO A 306 23.15 12.49 -7.72
CA PRO A 306 24.22 13.21 -7.02
C PRO A 306 23.82 13.68 -5.61
N GLY A 307 22.57 14.09 -5.42
CA GLY A 307 22.06 14.56 -4.13
C GLY A 307 22.06 13.46 -3.08
N LEU A 308 21.54 12.28 -3.44
CA LEU A 308 21.54 11.10 -2.60
C LEU A 308 22.96 10.61 -2.29
N ALA A 309 23.82 10.52 -3.31
CA ALA A 309 25.20 10.08 -3.10
C ALA A 309 25.98 11.00 -2.17
N LYS A 310 25.81 12.32 -2.34
CA LYS A 310 26.42 13.29 -1.45
C LYS A 310 25.91 13.14 -0.01
N ALA A 311 24.61 12.96 0.19
CA ALA A 311 24.04 12.75 1.52
C ALA A 311 24.57 11.47 2.19
N ILE A 312 24.64 10.36 1.46
CA ILE A 312 25.18 9.10 1.99
C ILE A 312 26.62 9.28 2.46
N SER A 313 27.46 9.92 1.65
CA SER A 313 28.87 10.17 1.98
C SER A 313 29.10 11.05 3.21
N LEU A 314 28.10 11.86 3.59
CA LEU A 314 28.18 12.77 4.74
C LEU A 314 27.62 12.15 6.02
N GLU A 315 26.58 11.32 5.91
CA GLU A 315 25.80 10.84 7.05
C GLU A 315 26.17 9.43 7.52
N PHE A 316 26.65 8.56 6.62
CA PHE A 316 26.98 7.17 6.95
C PHE A 316 28.47 7.01 7.30
N SER A 317 28.79 5.93 8.01
CA SER A 317 30.17 5.61 8.39
C SER A 317 31.07 5.46 7.17
N GLU A 318 32.34 5.82 7.29
CA GLU A 318 33.38 5.52 6.27
C GLU A 318 33.50 4.03 5.94
N LYS A 319 33.01 3.15 6.84
CA LYS A 319 32.95 1.69 6.61
C LYS A 319 31.78 1.25 5.73
N THR A 320 30.78 2.10 5.55
CA THR A 320 29.64 1.82 4.68
C THR A 320 30.08 2.02 3.23
N ILE A 321 30.03 0.93 2.47
CA ILE A 321 30.35 0.96 1.04
C ILE A 321 29.11 1.47 0.30
N GLN A 322 29.27 2.55 -0.45
CA GLN A 322 28.25 3.02 -1.39
C GLN A 322 28.56 2.49 -2.79
N LYS A 323 27.55 1.94 -3.47
CA LYS A 323 27.63 1.50 -4.87
C LYS A 323 26.44 2.00 -5.67
N GLY A 324 26.68 2.27 -6.95
CA GLY A 324 25.64 2.54 -7.93
C GLY A 324 25.16 1.27 -8.61
N CYS A 325 23.87 1.22 -8.92
CA CYS A 325 23.22 0.09 -9.57
C CYS A 325 23.79 -0.18 -10.97
N PHE A 326 24.20 -1.42 -11.24
CA PHE A 326 24.72 -1.84 -12.54
C PHE A 326 23.74 -1.57 -13.71
N PHE A 327 22.44 -1.78 -13.48
CA PHE A 327 21.42 -1.51 -14.49
C PHE A 327 21.39 -0.02 -14.86
N HIS A 328 21.37 0.88 -13.87
CA HIS A 328 21.37 2.32 -14.10
C HIS A 328 22.68 2.80 -14.74
N PHE A 329 23.81 2.14 -14.45
CA PHE A 329 25.08 2.40 -15.10
C PHE A 329 25.02 2.06 -16.60
N CYS A 330 24.61 0.83 -16.94
CA CYS A 330 24.44 0.40 -18.34
C CYS A 330 23.45 1.31 -19.08
N GLN A 331 22.35 1.66 -18.44
CA GLN A 331 21.34 2.54 -19.02
C GLN A 331 21.91 3.94 -19.29
N SER A 332 22.78 4.46 -18.43
CA SER A 332 23.43 5.76 -18.63
C SER A 332 24.41 5.72 -19.80
N VAL A 333 25.20 4.66 -19.93
CA VAL A 333 26.08 4.45 -21.09
C VAL A 333 25.26 4.37 -22.38
N TYR A 334 24.15 3.63 -22.38
CA TYR A 334 23.29 3.51 -23.56
C TYR A 334 22.58 4.82 -23.90
N ARG A 335 22.09 5.58 -22.92
CA ARG A 335 21.51 6.92 -23.15
C ARG A 335 22.51 7.86 -23.82
N ASN A 336 23.80 7.76 -23.46
CA ASN A 336 24.85 8.53 -24.13
C ASN A 336 25.06 8.10 -25.60
N VAL A 337 24.94 6.80 -25.91
CA VAL A 337 24.91 6.32 -27.30
C VAL A 337 23.72 6.90 -28.06
N GLN A 338 22.54 6.93 -27.42
CA GLN A 338 21.32 7.48 -28.01
C GLN A 338 21.42 8.99 -28.25
N SER A 339 21.99 9.76 -27.31
CA SER A 339 22.10 11.23 -27.43
C SER A 339 23.02 11.67 -28.57
N HIS A 340 23.94 10.80 -29.00
CA HIS A 340 24.82 11.03 -30.15
C HIS A 340 24.29 10.43 -31.46
N GLY A 341 23.04 9.95 -31.48
CA GLY A 341 22.41 9.42 -32.69
C GLY A 341 22.87 8.03 -33.11
N LEU A 342 23.70 7.36 -32.31
CA LEU A 342 24.34 6.07 -32.66
C LEU A 342 23.43 4.85 -32.40
N SER A 343 22.12 5.04 -32.25
CA SER A 343 21.19 3.96 -31.91
C SER A 343 21.09 2.92 -33.04
N SER A 344 20.97 3.36 -34.29
CA SER A 344 20.98 2.48 -35.46
C SER A 344 22.36 1.84 -35.64
N THR A 345 23.43 2.63 -35.55
CA THR A 345 24.81 2.14 -35.65
C THR A 345 25.11 1.04 -34.64
N TYR A 346 24.63 1.16 -33.40
CA TYR A 346 24.74 0.09 -32.38
C TYR A 346 24.00 -1.20 -32.76
N LEU A 347 22.87 -1.10 -33.47
CA LEU A 347 22.11 -2.27 -33.93
C LEU A 347 22.75 -2.92 -35.15
N ASP A 348 23.30 -2.12 -36.07
CA ASP A 348 23.76 -2.59 -37.37
C ASP A 348 25.25 -2.95 -37.38
N ASN A 349 26.08 -2.29 -36.57
CA ASN A 349 27.52 -2.54 -36.48
C ASN A 349 27.89 -3.40 -35.26
N ILE A 350 28.36 -4.63 -35.53
CA ILE A 350 28.75 -5.61 -34.51
C ILE A 350 29.97 -5.14 -33.70
N MET A 351 30.93 -4.48 -34.34
CA MET A 351 32.17 -4.02 -33.70
C MET A 351 31.88 -2.89 -32.71
N ILE A 352 31.12 -1.87 -33.13
CA ILE A 352 30.66 -0.78 -32.27
C ILE A 352 29.84 -1.31 -31.09
N ARG A 353 28.90 -2.23 -31.36
CA ARG A 353 28.12 -2.89 -30.30
C ARG A 353 29.00 -3.65 -29.31
N SER A 354 30.00 -4.37 -29.80
CA SER A 354 30.93 -5.13 -28.96
C SER A 354 31.69 -4.20 -28.02
N VAL A 355 32.24 -3.08 -28.52
CA VAL A 355 32.98 -2.12 -27.71
C VAL A 355 32.08 -1.47 -26.65
N ILE A 356 30.88 -1.02 -27.02
CA ILE A 356 29.92 -0.43 -26.07
C ILE A 356 29.54 -1.44 -24.97
N ARG A 357 29.31 -2.71 -25.32
CA ARG A 357 29.01 -3.75 -24.33
C ARG A 357 30.21 -4.04 -23.42
N GLN A 358 31.43 -4.01 -23.95
CA GLN A 358 32.63 -4.14 -23.14
C GLN A 358 32.81 -2.95 -22.19
N MET A 359 32.53 -1.71 -22.63
CA MET A 359 32.53 -0.54 -21.75
C MET A 359 31.57 -0.71 -20.57
N MET A 360 30.37 -1.25 -20.81
CA MET A 360 29.43 -1.56 -19.74
C MET A 360 29.91 -2.75 -18.87
N ALA A 361 30.55 -3.76 -19.46
CA ALA A 361 31.09 -4.92 -18.75
C ALA A 361 32.29 -4.60 -17.85
N LEU A 362 32.93 -3.43 -18.02
CA LEU A 362 33.99 -2.98 -17.10
C LEU A 362 33.52 -2.93 -15.64
N ALA A 363 32.21 -2.76 -15.40
CA ALA A 363 31.67 -2.77 -14.03
C ALA A 363 31.76 -4.16 -13.37
N LEU A 364 32.00 -5.20 -14.16
CA LEU A 364 32.01 -6.60 -13.78
C LEU A 364 33.43 -7.21 -13.80
N VAL A 365 34.49 -6.43 -14.01
CA VAL A 365 35.88 -6.91 -13.92
C VAL A 365 36.55 -6.35 -12.66
N PRO A 366 37.59 -6.99 -12.11
CA PRO A 366 38.29 -6.45 -10.95
C PRO A 366 38.83 -5.04 -11.20
N GLU A 367 38.63 -4.15 -10.22
CA GLU A 367 38.85 -2.70 -10.36
C GLU A 367 40.27 -2.37 -10.84
N GLN A 368 41.29 -3.11 -10.40
CA GLN A 368 42.68 -2.86 -10.76
C GLN A 368 42.99 -2.98 -12.26
N TYR A 369 42.18 -3.72 -13.03
CA TYR A 369 42.43 -3.93 -14.46
C TYR A 369 41.72 -2.91 -15.35
N ILE A 370 40.73 -2.17 -14.83
CA ILE A 370 39.85 -1.29 -15.60
C ILE A 370 40.61 -0.25 -16.42
N PRO A 371 41.61 0.50 -15.87
CA PRO A 371 42.35 1.48 -16.68
C PRO A 371 43.03 0.85 -17.89
N SER A 372 43.73 -0.26 -17.68
CA SER A 372 44.44 -0.96 -18.77
C SER A 372 43.49 -1.54 -19.81
N LEU A 373 42.32 -2.06 -19.41
CA LEU A 373 41.32 -2.58 -20.33
C LEU A 373 40.71 -1.45 -21.15
N PHE A 374 40.33 -0.34 -20.50
CA PHE A 374 39.72 0.81 -21.15
C PHE A 374 40.64 1.42 -22.22
N ASP A 375 41.93 1.58 -21.93
CA ASP A 375 42.92 2.10 -22.89
C ASP A 375 43.13 1.19 -24.12
N ASN A 376 42.74 -0.08 -24.03
CA ASN A 376 42.83 -1.05 -25.13
C ASN A 376 41.51 -1.24 -25.89
N LEU A 377 40.39 -0.68 -25.41
CA LEU A 377 39.11 -0.82 -26.09
C LEU A 377 39.12 -0.10 -27.44
N GLY A 378 38.55 -0.75 -28.46
CA GLY A 378 38.35 -0.16 -29.77
C GLY A 378 39.61 0.01 -30.62
N LYS A 379 40.77 -0.54 -30.22
CA LYS A 379 42.00 -0.48 -31.03
C LYS A 379 41.88 -1.16 -32.39
N ASP A 380 41.08 -2.23 -32.46
CA ASP A 380 40.85 -3.01 -33.68
C ASP A 380 39.77 -2.41 -34.61
N LEU A 381 39.18 -1.26 -34.23
CA LEU A 381 38.19 -0.57 -35.05
C LEU A 381 38.85 0.13 -36.25
N ASN A 382 38.10 0.34 -37.32
CA ASN A 382 38.54 1.22 -38.42
C ASN A 382 38.37 2.71 -38.03
N ASP A 383 38.89 3.62 -38.86
CA ASP A 383 38.84 5.06 -38.58
C ASP A 383 37.41 5.58 -38.40
N SER A 384 36.48 5.20 -39.28
CA SER A 384 35.08 5.62 -39.19
C SER A 384 34.41 5.15 -37.90
N GLU A 385 34.68 3.92 -37.47
CA GLU A 385 34.14 3.36 -36.23
C GLU A 385 34.73 4.03 -34.98
N ARG A 386 36.00 4.43 -35.04
CA ARG A 386 36.65 5.22 -33.98
C ARG A 386 36.05 6.60 -33.87
N ASP A 387 35.82 7.27 -35.00
CA ASP A 387 35.22 8.60 -35.05
C ASP A 387 33.80 8.58 -34.47
N ASP A 388 33.00 7.57 -34.81
CA ASP A 388 31.66 7.37 -34.24
C ASP A 388 31.69 7.21 -32.71
N LEU A 389 32.66 6.45 -32.18
CA LEU A 389 32.75 6.16 -30.74
C LEU A 389 33.48 7.22 -29.92
N LEU A 390 34.25 8.11 -30.54
CA LEU A 390 35.01 9.16 -29.85
C LEU A 390 34.18 9.91 -28.78
N PRO A 391 32.97 10.46 -29.07
CA PRO A 391 32.16 11.13 -28.05
C PRO A 391 31.73 10.21 -26.90
N ILE A 392 31.59 8.92 -27.16
CA ILE A 392 31.22 7.93 -26.14
C ILE A 392 32.40 7.65 -25.20
N PHE A 393 33.61 7.52 -25.76
CA PHE A 393 34.85 7.38 -25.00
C PHE A 393 35.15 8.63 -24.16
N GLU A 394 34.98 9.82 -24.72
CA GLU A 394 35.20 11.08 -23.99
C GLU A 394 34.25 11.21 -22.81
N TYR A 395 32.95 10.97 -23.01
CA TYR A 395 31.98 10.93 -21.93
C TYR A 395 32.37 9.93 -20.83
N PHE A 396 32.72 8.70 -21.24
CA PHE A 396 33.06 7.65 -20.28
C PHE A 396 34.32 7.97 -19.49
N LYS A 397 35.35 8.50 -20.17
CA LYS A 397 36.61 8.94 -19.55
C LYS A 397 36.39 10.11 -18.58
N ASN A 398 35.63 11.10 -18.99
CA ASN A 398 35.45 12.33 -18.21
C ASN A 398 34.51 12.17 -17.02
N TYR A 399 33.56 11.23 -17.08
CA TYR A 399 32.57 11.01 -16.02
C TYR A 399 32.78 9.70 -15.26
N TRP A 400 32.81 8.55 -15.95
CA TRP A 400 32.82 7.24 -15.31
C TRP A 400 34.21 6.86 -14.78
N MET A 401 35.28 7.06 -15.54
CA MET A 401 36.64 6.70 -15.11
C MET A 401 37.13 7.47 -13.86
N ARG A 402 36.49 8.57 -13.49
CA ARG A 402 36.83 9.35 -12.28
C ARG A 402 36.22 8.80 -10.99
N GLN A 403 35.30 7.84 -11.11
CA GLN A 403 34.52 7.30 -9.99
C GLN A 403 34.34 5.78 -10.09
N ILE A 404 35.40 5.07 -10.52
CA ILE A 404 35.40 3.61 -10.75
C ILE A 404 34.81 2.84 -9.58
N SER A 405 35.27 3.14 -8.37
CA SER A 405 34.78 2.50 -7.16
C SER A 405 33.27 2.63 -6.95
N MET A 406 32.61 3.68 -7.44
CA MET A 406 31.15 3.84 -7.29
C MET A 406 30.36 2.86 -8.17
N TRP A 407 30.75 2.67 -9.43
CA TRP A 407 29.98 1.86 -10.39
C TRP A 407 30.55 0.45 -10.60
N ASN A 408 31.78 0.17 -10.15
CA ASN A 408 32.31 -1.18 -10.18
C ASN A 408 31.63 -2.06 -9.13
N VAL A 409 31.07 -3.18 -9.59
CA VAL A 409 30.28 -4.13 -8.81
C VAL A 409 30.81 -5.56 -8.95
N ALA A 410 32.07 -5.73 -9.34
CA ALA A 410 32.70 -7.04 -9.53
C ALA A 410 32.51 -7.95 -8.30
N ASP A 411 32.79 -7.40 -7.12
CA ASP A 411 32.77 -8.09 -5.84
C ASP A 411 31.46 -7.92 -5.05
N ILE A 412 30.43 -7.37 -5.69
CA ILE A 412 29.14 -7.13 -5.04
C ILE A 412 28.19 -8.32 -5.30
N PRO A 413 27.57 -8.91 -4.27
CA PRO A 413 26.70 -10.08 -4.44
C PRO A 413 25.41 -9.77 -5.20
N ASP A 414 24.77 -8.63 -4.92
CA ASP A 414 23.56 -8.17 -5.60
C ASP A 414 23.90 -6.94 -6.47
N LYS A 415 24.38 -7.22 -7.69
CA LYS A 415 24.93 -6.20 -8.63
C LYS A 415 23.85 -5.30 -9.23
N THR A 416 22.61 -5.76 -9.27
CA THR A 416 21.48 -5.06 -9.89
C THR A 416 20.41 -4.72 -8.87
N ASN A 417 19.66 -3.66 -9.15
CA ASN A 417 18.52 -3.23 -8.36
C ASN A 417 17.20 -3.85 -8.83
N ASN A 418 17.25 -5.01 -9.52
CA ASN A 418 16.09 -5.66 -10.15
C ASN A 418 14.94 -5.91 -9.15
N PHE A 419 15.29 -6.18 -7.89
CA PHE A 419 14.30 -6.33 -6.83
C PHE A 419 13.53 -5.03 -6.56
N SER A 420 14.22 -3.89 -6.48
CA SER A 420 13.59 -2.60 -6.27
C SER A 420 12.77 -2.17 -7.47
N GLU A 421 13.22 -2.42 -8.71
CA GLU A 421 12.42 -2.12 -9.90
C GLU A 421 11.18 -3.00 -9.99
N GLY A 422 11.32 -4.31 -9.72
CA GLY A 422 10.20 -5.23 -9.64
C GLY A 422 9.20 -4.82 -8.56
N TYR A 423 9.70 -4.35 -7.42
CA TYR A 423 8.90 -3.78 -6.36
C TYR A 423 8.20 -2.48 -6.79
N ASN A 424 8.93 -1.50 -7.34
CA ASN A 424 8.39 -0.22 -7.79
C ASN A 424 7.29 -0.41 -8.83
N ASN A 425 7.47 -1.35 -9.76
CA ASN A 425 6.46 -1.73 -10.73
C ASN A 425 5.21 -2.37 -10.08
N ARG A 426 5.39 -3.24 -9.06
CA ARG A 426 4.27 -3.77 -8.26
C ARG A 426 3.53 -2.65 -7.53
N PHE A 427 4.29 -1.78 -6.86
CA PHE A 427 3.74 -0.69 -6.07
C PHE A 427 2.96 0.28 -6.95
N LYS A 428 3.51 0.67 -8.10
CA LYS A 428 2.81 1.47 -9.12
C LYS A 428 1.51 0.84 -9.58
N ARG A 429 1.49 -0.49 -9.83
CA ARG A 429 0.25 -1.19 -10.17
C ARG A 429 -0.77 -1.16 -9.03
N ARG A 430 -0.33 -1.30 -7.77
CA ARG A 430 -1.21 -1.20 -6.59
C ARG A 430 -1.80 0.20 -6.43
N LEU A 431 -1.05 1.24 -6.77
CA LEU A 431 -1.56 2.61 -6.77
C LEU A 431 -2.66 2.84 -7.80
N GLU A 432 -2.82 1.95 -8.79
CA GLU A 432 -3.82 1.97 -9.88
C GLU A 432 -3.76 3.19 -10.80
N LYS A 433 -3.00 4.23 -10.44
CA LYS A 433 -2.90 5.51 -11.15
C LYS A 433 -1.49 6.07 -11.05
N THR A 434 -1.07 6.76 -12.11
CA THR A 434 0.06 7.69 -12.05
C THR A 434 -0.34 8.92 -11.25
N HIS A 435 0.55 9.39 -10.39
CA HIS A 435 0.34 10.53 -9.50
C HIS A 435 -0.96 10.42 -8.68
N PRO A 436 -1.06 9.40 -7.79
CA PRO A 436 -2.25 9.23 -6.96
C PRO A 436 -2.46 10.45 -6.06
N ASN A 437 -3.71 10.76 -5.70
CA ASN A 437 -3.93 11.74 -4.64
C ASN A 437 -3.35 11.24 -3.31
N ILE A 438 -3.02 12.18 -2.40
CA ILE A 438 -2.35 11.84 -1.14
C ILE A 438 -3.13 10.83 -0.29
N TRP A 439 -4.46 10.91 -0.24
CA TRP A 439 -5.27 10.03 0.60
C TRP A 439 -5.24 8.59 0.08
N HIS A 440 -5.31 8.42 -1.25
CA HIS A 440 -5.13 7.12 -1.90
C HIS A 440 -3.72 6.58 -1.75
N PHE A 441 -2.70 7.45 -1.79
CA PHE A 441 -1.32 7.06 -1.54
C PHE A 441 -1.15 6.53 -0.11
N ILE A 442 -1.59 7.26 0.91
CA ILE A 442 -1.50 6.82 2.31
C ILE A 442 -2.26 5.51 2.52
N ASP A 443 -3.48 5.38 1.98
CA ASP A 443 -4.24 4.14 2.03
C ASP A 443 -3.47 2.96 1.42
N SER A 444 -2.80 3.19 0.29
CA SER A 444 -1.98 2.17 -0.38
C SER A 444 -0.76 1.77 0.44
N ILE A 445 -0.08 2.72 1.08
CA ILE A 445 1.04 2.44 2.00
C ILE A 445 0.57 1.58 3.17
N ARG A 446 -0.59 1.90 3.78
CA ARG A 446 -1.14 1.13 4.90
C ARG A 446 -1.43 -0.32 4.51
N LYS A 447 -2.00 -0.56 3.32
CA LYS A 447 -2.21 -1.92 2.78
C LYS A 447 -0.90 -2.64 2.51
N GLU A 448 0.10 -1.90 2.03
CA GLU A 448 1.41 -2.46 1.70
C GLU A 448 2.17 -2.89 2.96
N VAL A 449 2.13 -2.10 4.03
CA VAL A 449 2.73 -2.43 5.33
C VAL A 449 2.20 -3.76 5.86
N ASN A 450 0.88 -4.00 5.76
CA ASN A 450 0.29 -5.28 6.15
C ASN A 450 0.85 -6.43 5.31
N THR A 451 0.94 -6.24 3.98
CA THR A 451 1.53 -7.25 3.09
C THR A 451 3.00 -7.53 3.45
N ILE A 452 3.72 -6.51 3.90
CA ILE A 452 5.12 -6.62 4.32
C ILE A 452 5.24 -7.36 5.64
N HIS A 453 4.34 -7.15 6.61
CA HIS A 453 4.31 -7.93 7.85
C HIS A 453 4.12 -9.42 7.58
N ASP A 454 3.26 -9.78 6.63
CA ASP A 454 3.10 -11.17 6.19
C ASP A 454 4.40 -11.73 5.60
N ILE A 455 5.07 -10.96 4.73
CA ILE A 455 6.35 -11.34 4.13
C ILE A 455 7.43 -11.52 5.20
N ILE A 456 7.52 -10.61 6.17
CA ILE A 456 8.48 -10.70 7.28
C ILE A 456 8.21 -11.96 8.12
N THR A 457 6.94 -12.26 8.39
CA THR A 457 6.54 -13.48 9.10
C THR A 457 6.96 -14.73 8.33
N GLN A 458 6.73 -14.75 7.01
CA GLN A 458 7.16 -15.85 6.14
C GLN A 458 8.68 -16.05 6.15
N ILE A 459 9.45 -14.96 6.07
CA ILE A 459 10.91 -15.02 6.15
C ILE A 459 11.35 -15.59 7.50
N ASN A 460 10.74 -15.16 8.61
CA ASN A 460 11.09 -15.61 9.96
C ASN A 460 10.81 -17.11 10.18
N VAL A 461 9.83 -17.69 9.49
CA VAL A 461 9.58 -19.15 9.51
C VAL A 461 10.39 -19.94 8.49
N GLY A 462 11.36 -19.30 7.82
CA GLY A 462 12.30 -19.94 6.91
C GLY A 462 11.85 -19.98 5.44
N MET A 463 10.85 -19.19 5.04
CA MET A 463 10.51 -19.05 3.62
C MET A 463 11.65 -18.35 2.89
N GLY A 464 12.31 -19.08 1.99
CA GLY A 464 13.40 -18.56 1.17
C GLY A 464 12.93 -17.52 0.15
N PRO A 465 13.87 -16.81 -0.49
CA PRO A 465 13.56 -15.81 -1.50
C PRO A 465 12.86 -16.45 -2.72
N ARG A 466 12.10 -15.63 -3.45
CA ARG A 466 11.51 -16.08 -4.72
C ARG A 466 12.61 -16.53 -5.67
N THR A 467 12.39 -17.68 -6.30
CA THR A 467 13.31 -18.22 -7.30
C THR A 467 13.52 -17.22 -8.43
N LYS A 468 14.79 -16.86 -8.69
CA LYS A 468 15.16 -16.02 -9.83
C LYS A 468 14.72 -16.68 -11.14
N ARG A 469 14.39 -15.85 -12.14
CA ARG A 469 14.08 -16.31 -13.51
C ARG A 469 15.22 -17.19 -14.02
N LEU A 470 14.89 -18.23 -14.81
CA LEU A 470 15.87 -19.17 -15.33
C LEU A 470 17.02 -18.47 -16.08
N LYS A 471 16.70 -17.45 -16.90
CA LYS A 471 17.68 -16.66 -17.63
C LYS A 471 18.72 -16.01 -16.69
N SER A 472 18.27 -15.34 -15.63
CA SER A 472 19.15 -14.68 -14.65
C SER A 472 20.02 -15.71 -13.89
N ARG A 473 19.47 -16.88 -13.55
CA ARG A 473 20.26 -17.96 -12.92
C ARG A 473 21.37 -18.49 -13.85
N ILE A 474 21.06 -18.68 -15.12
CA ILE A 474 22.04 -19.12 -16.13
C ILE A 474 23.12 -18.05 -16.32
N THR A 475 22.74 -16.77 -16.39
CA THR A 475 23.70 -15.66 -16.47
C THR A 475 24.63 -15.65 -15.26
N GLU A 476 24.10 -15.71 -14.03
CA GLU A 476 24.89 -15.75 -12.80
C GLU A 476 25.86 -16.95 -12.77
N GLN A 477 25.39 -18.14 -13.17
CA GLN A 477 26.23 -19.33 -13.26
C GLN A 477 27.36 -19.17 -14.28
N ARG A 478 27.07 -18.62 -15.46
CA ARG A 478 28.09 -18.38 -16.50
C ARG A 478 29.09 -17.31 -16.12
N THR A 479 28.64 -16.25 -15.46
CA THR A 479 29.52 -15.23 -14.88
C THR A 479 30.46 -15.86 -13.86
N LYS A 480 29.95 -16.71 -12.96
CA LYS A 480 30.78 -17.43 -11.99
C LYS A 480 31.84 -18.31 -12.68
N GLU A 481 31.44 -19.08 -13.69
CA GLU A 481 32.36 -19.93 -14.46
C GLU A 481 33.48 -19.11 -15.12
N LEU A 482 33.17 -17.93 -15.68
CA LEU A 482 34.20 -17.06 -16.25
C LEU A 482 35.20 -16.58 -15.19
N TYR A 483 34.73 -16.21 -14.01
CA TYR A 483 35.60 -15.86 -12.90
C TYR A 483 36.44 -17.03 -12.40
N ASP A 484 35.86 -18.23 -12.30
CA ASP A 484 36.58 -19.43 -11.89
C ASP A 484 37.71 -19.75 -12.88
N ARG A 485 37.44 -19.65 -14.19
CA ARG A 485 38.46 -19.80 -15.25
C ARG A 485 39.55 -18.71 -15.17
N PHE A 486 39.16 -17.46 -14.91
CA PHE A 486 40.11 -16.35 -14.74
C PHE A 486 41.02 -16.55 -13.53
N ASN A 487 40.45 -16.89 -12.37
CA ASN A 487 41.18 -17.13 -11.13
C ASN A 487 42.13 -18.33 -11.24
N ASN A 488 41.79 -19.31 -12.07
CA ASN A 488 42.64 -20.46 -12.39
C ASN A 488 43.64 -20.20 -13.53
N ASN A 489 43.82 -18.94 -13.96
CA ASN A 489 44.71 -18.52 -15.05
C ASN A 489 44.45 -19.22 -16.40
N GLN A 490 43.20 -19.66 -16.64
CA GLN A 490 42.80 -20.32 -17.89
C GLN A 490 42.35 -19.33 -18.97
N ILE A 491 42.02 -18.10 -18.57
CA ILE A 491 41.69 -16.99 -19.46
C ILE A 491 42.37 -15.72 -18.95
N THR A 492 42.72 -14.85 -19.89
CA THR A 492 43.22 -13.50 -19.63
C THR A 492 42.10 -12.58 -19.14
N VAL A 493 42.47 -11.41 -18.62
CA VAL A 493 41.48 -10.40 -18.19
C VAL A 493 40.72 -9.79 -19.37
N GLN A 494 41.34 -9.74 -20.56
CA GLN A 494 40.70 -9.34 -21.82
C GLN A 494 39.62 -10.34 -22.23
N GLU A 495 39.92 -11.65 -22.14
CA GLU A 495 38.94 -12.71 -22.41
C GLU A 495 37.81 -12.73 -21.38
N LEU A 496 38.11 -12.44 -20.10
CA LEU A 496 37.10 -12.24 -19.07
C LEU A 496 36.14 -11.09 -19.43
N LEU A 497 36.68 -9.91 -19.77
CA LEU A 497 35.89 -8.75 -20.17
C LEU A 497 35.00 -9.08 -21.38
N HIS A 498 35.59 -9.69 -22.40
CA HIS A 498 34.88 -10.08 -23.61
C HIS A 498 33.74 -11.04 -23.30
N GLY A 499 33.99 -12.08 -22.51
CA GLY A 499 32.97 -13.04 -22.07
C GLY A 499 31.84 -12.39 -21.26
N LEU A 500 32.17 -11.48 -20.33
CA LEU A 500 31.19 -10.76 -19.53
C LEU A 500 30.30 -9.82 -20.38
N SER A 501 30.86 -9.22 -21.43
CA SER A 501 30.14 -8.30 -22.33
C SER A 501 28.91 -8.91 -23.01
N PHE A 502 28.88 -10.24 -23.17
CA PHE A 502 27.73 -10.94 -23.75
C PHE A 502 26.49 -10.94 -22.85
N PHE A 503 26.65 -10.63 -21.56
CA PHE A 503 25.56 -10.64 -20.58
C PHE A 503 24.97 -9.25 -20.30
N VAL A 504 25.61 -8.17 -20.76
CA VAL A 504 25.30 -6.79 -20.31
C VAL A 504 24.09 -6.15 -21.02
N ALA A 505 23.43 -6.84 -21.94
CA ALA A 505 22.29 -6.32 -22.70
C ALA A 505 21.08 -7.27 -22.73
N ASN A 506 20.99 -8.18 -21.76
CA ASN A 506 20.05 -9.29 -21.78
C ASN A 506 19.01 -9.28 -20.65
N ASP A 507 19.01 -8.29 -19.77
CA ASP A 507 18.08 -8.21 -18.62
C ASP A 507 16.96 -7.19 -18.82
#